data_AF-A0A6A4MA08-F1
#
_entry.id   AF-A0A6A4MA08-F1
#
_cell.length_a   1.000
_cell.length_b   1.000
_cell.length_c   1.000
_cell.angle_alpha   90.00
_cell.angle_beta   90.00
_cell.angle_gamma   90.00
#
_symmetry.space_group_name_H-M   'P 1'
#
loop_
_entity.id
_entity.type
_entity.pdbx_description
1 polymer ?
#
loop_
_entity_poly.entity_id
_entity_poly.type
_entity_poly.pdbx_seq_one_letter_code
_entity_poly.pdbx_strand_id
1 'polypeptide(L)'
;MEDEKGALVQKLIDVVNEISVVSDFRCTVKKQYCNLARRLKLLTPMFEEIRDIKEPVPEESFRALSSLKEALESARDLLRFASDGSKIYMVLEKDDIMNRFQDVTTCLEQALGGIHYERLDISDEVKEQVELVQSQFIRAKGRVDAPDLELYEDLMFLYNKNNDASADPAV
;
A
#
# COMPACT_ATOMS: atom_id res chain seq x y z
N MET A 1 -7.30 -27.83 1.51
CA MET A 1 -5.93 -27.28 1.55
C MET A 1 -5.36 -27.02 0.17
N GLU A 2 -5.18 -28.00 -0.71
CA GLU A 2 -4.62 -27.75 -2.06
C GLU A 2 -5.56 -26.88 -2.93
N ASP A 3 -6.86 -27.19 -2.95
CA ASP A 3 -7.87 -26.36 -3.64
C ASP A 3 -8.01 -24.96 -3.03
N GLU A 4 -7.83 -24.83 -1.71
CA GLU A 4 -7.90 -23.54 -1.01
C GLU A 4 -6.68 -22.66 -1.32
N LYS A 5 -5.48 -23.27 -1.41
CA LYS A 5 -4.26 -22.60 -1.87
C LYS A 5 -4.44 -22.09 -3.29
N GLY A 6 -4.91 -22.95 -4.20
CA GLY A 6 -5.14 -22.58 -5.60
C GLY A 6 -6.11 -21.40 -5.72
N ALA A 7 -7.25 -21.46 -5.01
CA ALA A 7 -8.23 -20.37 -5.01
C ALA A 7 -7.69 -19.06 -4.44
N LEU A 8 -6.94 -19.12 -3.33
CA LEU A 8 -6.32 -17.94 -2.71
C LEU A 8 -5.29 -17.29 -3.66
N VAL A 9 -4.40 -18.10 -4.24
CA VAL A 9 -3.34 -17.61 -5.13
C VAL A 9 -3.93 -17.04 -6.42
N GLN A 10 -4.95 -17.69 -6.99
CA GLN A 10 -5.65 -17.13 -8.14
C GLN A 10 -6.29 -15.78 -7.79
N LYS A 11 -6.88 -15.65 -6.61
CA LYS A 11 -7.45 -14.37 -6.16
C LYS A 11 -6.39 -13.27 -6.00
N LEU A 12 -5.19 -13.60 -5.51
CA LEU A 12 -4.06 -12.66 -5.43
C LEU A 12 -3.67 -12.13 -6.82
N ILE A 13 -3.56 -13.03 -7.81
CA ILE A 13 -3.25 -12.70 -9.20
C ILE A 13 -4.34 -11.81 -9.79
N ASP A 14 -5.62 -12.16 -9.60
CA ASP A 14 -6.76 -11.40 -10.11
C ASP A 14 -6.75 -9.96 -9.57
N VAL A 15 -6.54 -9.78 -8.26
CA VAL A 15 -6.50 -8.45 -7.63
C VAL A 15 -5.32 -7.63 -8.14
N VAL A 16 -4.14 -8.21 -8.34
CA VAL A 16 -2.99 -7.50 -8.94
C VAL A 16 -3.26 -7.09 -10.38
N ASN A 17 -3.92 -7.95 -11.16
CA ASN A 17 -4.32 -7.63 -12.52
C ASN A 17 -5.33 -6.48 -12.55
N GLU A 18 -6.34 -6.49 -11.67
CA GLU A 18 -7.29 -5.40 -11.47
C GLU A 18 -6.57 -4.08 -11.13
N ILE A 19 -5.58 -4.13 -10.23
CA ILE A 19 -4.73 -2.99 -9.87
C ILE A 19 -3.95 -2.46 -11.07
N SER A 20 -3.40 -3.37 -11.89
CA SER A 20 -2.50 -3.01 -12.99
C SER A 20 -3.17 -2.22 -14.11
N VAL A 21 -4.49 -2.33 -14.25
CA VAL A 21 -5.29 -1.62 -15.25
C VAL A 21 -5.87 -0.31 -14.71
N VAL A 22 -5.73 -0.01 -13.42
CA VAL A 22 -6.17 1.29 -12.87
C VAL A 22 -5.29 2.39 -13.43
N SER A 23 -5.92 3.34 -14.12
CA SER A 23 -5.28 4.50 -14.75
C SER A 23 -5.83 5.81 -14.18
N ASP A 24 -5.42 6.94 -14.77
CA ASP A 24 -6.03 8.26 -14.55
C ASP A 24 -5.99 8.79 -13.12
N PHE A 25 -4.98 8.36 -12.36
CA PHE A 25 -4.71 8.92 -11.04
C PHE A 25 -4.50 10.44 -11.08
N ARG A 26 -5.01 11.10 -10.05
CA ARG A 26 -5.11 12.55 -9.97
C ARG A 26 -3.79 13.18 -9.52
N CYS A 27 -3.48 14.37 -10.05
CA CYS A 27 -2.13 14.96 -9.99
C CYS A 27 -1.47 14.95 -8.60
N THR A 28 -2.22 15.26 -7.54
CA THR A 28 -1.69 15.39 -6.17
C THR A 28 -1.12 14.10 -5.58
N VAL A 29 -1.64 12.94 -6.01
CA VAL A 29 -1.23 11.62 -5.49
C VAL A 29 -0.75 10.67 -6.60
N LYS A 30 -0.78 11.14 -7.86
CA LYS A 30 -0.52 10.34 -9.07
C LYS A 30 0.78 9.57 -8.98
N LYS A 31 1.85 10.20 -8.49
CA LYS A 31 3.18 9.58 -8.41
C LYS A 31 3.18 8.40 -7.43
N GLN A 32 2.66 8.60 -6.22
CA GLN A 32 2.61 7.59 -5.17
C GLN A 32 1.76 6.39 -5.62
N TYR A 33 0.59 6.67 -6.20
CA TYR A 33 -0.38 5.66 -6.62
C TYR A 33 0.10 4.87 -7.84
N CYS A 34 0.66 5.55 -8.85
CA CYS A 34 1.33 4.88 -9.97
C CYS A 34 2.48 3.97 -9.50
N ASN A 35 3.28 4.44 -8.54
CA ASN A 35 4.40 3.65 -8.02
C ASN A 35 3.91 2.43 -7.24
N LEU A 36 2.85 2.58 -6.45
CA LEU A 36 2.22 1.46 -5.75
C LEU A 36 1.72 0.41 -6.74
N ALA A 37 0.89 0.79 -7.72
CA ALA A 37 0.36 -0.15 -8.72
C ALA A 37 1.47 -0.90 -9.47
N ARG A 38 2.54 -0.19 -9.88
CA ARG A 38 3.70 -0.81 -10.55
C ARG A 38 4.42 -1.81 -9.66
N ARG A 39 4.64 -1.49 -8.38
CA ARG A 39 5.32 -2.39 -7.44
C ARG A 39 4.50 -3.64 -7.16
N LEU A 40 3.19 -3.49 -6.97
CA LEU A 40 2.30 -4.63 -6.73
C LEU A 40 2.27 -5.58 -7.93
N LYS A 41 2.36 -5.06 -9.16
CA LYS A 41 2.48 -5.88 -10.37
C LYS A 41 3.74 -6.75 -10.39
N LEU A 42 4.85 -6.31 -9.77
CA LEU A 42 6.08 -7.10 -9.69
C LEU A 42 5.94 -8.36 -8.82
N LEU A 43 4.86 -8.51 -8.05
CA LEU A 43 4.62 -9.72 -7.25
C LEU A 43 3.98 -10.85 -8.06
N THR A 44 3.58 -10.59 -9.32
CA THR A 44 2.90 -11.60 -10.16
C THR A 44 3.71 -12.90 -10.30
N PRO A 45 5.03 -12.87 -10.60
CA PRO A 45 5.82 -14.10 -10.73
C PRO A 45 5.84 -14.94 -9.45
N MET A 46 5.88 -14.29 -8.28
CA MET A 46 5.80 -14.98 -6.98
C MET A 46 4.50 -15.77 -6.83
N PHE A 47 3.36 -15.17 -7.21
CA PHE A 47 2.09 -15.88 -7.14
C PHE A 47 2.00 -17.02 -8.14
N GLU A 48 2.55 -16.84 -9.34
CA GLU A 48 2.58 -17.89 -10.37
C GLU A 48 3.40 -19.10 -9.89
N GLU A 49 4.59 -18.88 -9.33
CA GLU A 49 5.39 -19.99 -8.78
C GLU A 49 4.71 -20.66 -7.58
N ILE A 50 4.15 -19.90 -6.63
CA ILE A 50 3.43 -20.48 -5.48
C ILE A 50 2.22 -21.33 -5.92
N ARG A 51 1.52 -20.92 -6.99
CA ARG A 51 0.42 -21.70 -7.56
C ARG A 51 0.89 -23.08 -7.99
N ASP A 52 2.07 -23.15 -8.60
CA ASP A 52 2.60 -24.34 -9.24
C ASP A 52 3.31 -25.31 -8.27
N ILE A 53 3.61 -24.87 -7.03
CA ILE A 53 4.09 -25.74 -5.93
C ILE A 53 3.07 -26.85 -5.66
N LYS A 54 3.48 -28.12 -5.69
CA LYS A 54 2.57 -29.27 -5.44
C LYS A 54 2.43 -29.56 -3.95
N GLU A 55 3.47 -29.26 -3.19
CA GLU A 55 3.53 -29.46 -1.76
C GLU A 55 2.62 -28.46 -1.02
N PRO A 56 2.09 -28.84 0.15
CA PRO A 56 1.38 -27.91 1.00
C PRO A 56 2.29 -26.74 1.42
N VAL A 57 1.78 -25.52 1.24
CA VAL A 57 2.41 -24.30 1.76
C VAL A 57 2.37 -24.32 3.28
N PRO A 58 3.45 -23.92 4.00
CA PRO A 58 3.44 -23.82 5.45
C PRO A 58 2.28 -22.97 5.96
N GLU A 59 1.64 -23.38 7.05
CA GLU A 59 0.42 -22.73 7.56
C GLU A 59 0.63 -21.23 7.83
N GLU A 60 1.80 -20.85 8.37
CA GLU A 60 2.15 -19.46 8.61
C GLU A 60 2.22 -18.65 7.31
N SER A 61 2.80 -19.23 6.26
CA SER A 61 2.87 -18.59 4.93
C SER A 61 1.50 -18.51 4.28
N PHE A 62 0.65 -19.52 4.46
CA PHE A 62 -0.74 -19.49 3.98
C PHE A 62 -1.55 -18.37 4.66
N ARG A 63 -1.40 -18.18 5.97
CA ARG A 63 -2.01 -17.05 6.70
C ARG A 63 -1.46 -15.72 6.20
N ALA A 64 -0.15 -15.60 5.99
CA ALA A 64 0.46 -14.39 5.44
C ALA A 64 -0.04 -14.05 4.03
N LEU A 65 -0.20 -15.05 3.16
CA LEU A 65 -0.82 -14.88 1.83
C LEU A 65 -2.29 -14.43 1.93
N SER A 66 -3.02 -14.91 2.93
CA SER A 66 -4.39 -14.46 3.20
C SER A 66 -4.43 -13.00 3.63
N SER A 67 -3.54 -12.58 4.53
CA SER A 67 -3.39 -11.16 4.91
C SER A 67 -2.95 -10.29 3.73
N LEU A 68 -2.08 -10.82 2.86
CA LEU A 68 -1.62 -10.12 1.66
C LEU A 68 -2.79 -9.89 0.69
N LYS A 69 -3.73 -10.84 0.58
CA LYS A 69 -4.95 -10.69 -0.22
C LYS A 69 -5.79 -9.51 0.28
N GLU A 70 -6.02 -9.43 1.59
CA GLU A 70 -6.80 -8.33 2.19
C GLU A 70 -6.11 -6.96 2.01
N ALA A 71 -4.78 -6.93 2.15
CA ALA A 71 -3.99 -5.73 1.91
C ALA A 71 -4.03 -5.29 0.42
N LEU A 72 -3.97 -6.25 -0.51
CA LEU A 72 -4.10 -6.00 -1.94
C LEU A 72 -5.51 -5.51 -2.32
N GLU A 73 -6.56 -6.08 -1.75
CA GLU A 73 -7.94 -5.62 -1.95
C GLU A 73 -8.11 -4.18 -1.44
N SER A 74 -7.54 -3.86 -0.28
CA SER A 74 -7.51 -2.50 0.25
C SER A 74 -6.73 -1.53 -0.65
N ALA A 75 -5.59 -1.97 -1.20
CA ALA A 75 -4.81 -1.19 -2.15
C ALA A 75 -5.57 -0.93 -3.45
N ARG A 76 -6.26 -1.94 -3.98
CA ARG A 76 -7.13 -1.80 -5.16
C ARG A 76 -8.21 -0.75 -4.90
N ASP A 77 -8.91 -0.85 -3.78
CA ASP A 77 -10.02 0.05 -3.48
C ASP A 77 -9.53 1.49 -3.30
N LEU A 78 -8.36 1.68 -2.68
CA LEU A 78 -7.69 2.98 -2.61
C LEU A 78 -7.32 3.53 -3.99
N LEU A 79 -6.70 2.71 -4.85
CA LEU A 79 -6.29 3.09 -6.21
C LEU A 79 -7.50 3.47 -7.08
N ARG A 80 -8.59 2.70 -7.01
CA ARG A 80 -9.85 3.00 -7.69
C ARG A 80 -10.47 4.29 -7.19
N PHE A 81 -10.49 4.49 -5.87
CA PHE A 81 -10.98 5.73 -5.28
C PHE A 81 -10.22 6.96 -5.81
N ALA A 82 -8.90 6.87 -5.98
CA ALA A 82 -8.10 7.96 -6.53
C ALA A 82 -8.28 8.17 -8.05
N SER A 83 -8.78 7.18 -8.78
CA SER A 83 -9.09 7.28 -10.21
C SER A 83 -10.51 7.84 -10.43
N ASP A 84 -11.51 7.21 -9.80
CA ASP A 84 -12.93 7.47 -9.99
C ASP A 84 -13.48 8.59 -9.08
N GLY A 85 -12.77 8.93 -8.00
CA GLY A 85 -13.24 9.81 -6.94
C GLY A 85 -13.39 11.29 -7.30
N SER A 86 -14.18 11.98 -6.47
CA SER A 86 -14.41 13.43 -6.55
C SER A 86 -13.11 14.19 -6.33
N LYS A 87 -12.76 15.04 -7.32
CA LYS A 87 -11.56 15.89 -7.28
C LYS A 87 -11.54 16.82 -6.07
N ILE A 88 -12.69 17.38 -5.70
CA ILE A 88 -12.82 18.29 -4.57
C ILE A 88 -12.59 17.53 -3.26
N TYR A 89 -13.22 16.37 -3.11
CA TYR A 89 -13.05 15.53 -1.93
C TYR A 89 -11.59 15.13 -1.72
N MET A 90 -10.89 14.72 -2.79
CA MET A 90 -9.47 14.36 -2.68
C MET A 90 -8.55 15.51 -2.24
N VAL A 91 -8.95 16.75 -2.48
CA VAL A 91 -8.21 17.92 -2.01
C VAL A 91 -8.55 18.22 -0.56
N LEU A 92 -9.84 18.16 -0.19
CA LEU A 92 -10.31 18.44 1.16
C LEU A 92 -9.84 17.39 2.18
N GLU A 93 -9.88 16.12 1.81
CA GLU A 93 -9.56 14.98 2.68
C GLU A 93 -8.17 14.41 2.36
N LYS A 94 -7.23 15.25 1.89
CA LYS A 94 -5.90 14.82 1.46
C LYS A 94 -5.19 14.02 2.57
N ASP A 95 -5.20 14.52 3.79
CA ASP A 95 -4.46 13.93 4.91
C ASP A 95 -5.01 12.55 5.28
N ASP A 96 -6.33 12.41 5.36
CA ASP A 96 -7.00 11.13 5.59
C ASP A 96 -6.71 10.12 4.48
N ILE A 97 -6.69 10.56 3.22
CA ILE A 97 -6.33 9.71 2.08
C ILE A 97 -4.86 9.27 2.17
N MET A 98 -3.98 10.15 2.61
CA MET A 98 -2.56 9.83 2.78
C MET A 98 -2.33 8.89 3.97
N ASN A 99 -3.06 9.05 5.07
CA ASN A 99 -3.04 8.13 6.21
C ASN A 99 -3.47 6.72 5.76
N ARG A 100 -4.59 6.62 5.03
CA ARG A 100 -5.04 5.34 4.43
C ARG A 100 -4.01 4.73 3.50
N PHE A 101 -3.30 5.54 2.71
CA PHE A 101 -2.22 5.06 1.86
C PHE A 101 -1.05 4.47 2.67
N GLN A 102 -0.69 5.10 3.78
CA GLN A 102 0.37 4.59 4.66
C GLN A 102 -0.05 3.32 5.40
N ASP A 103 -1.30 3.23 5.84
CA ASP A 103 -1.86 2.03 6.46
C ASP A 103 -1.81 0.85 5.49
N VAL A 104 -2.33 1.04 4.28
CA VAL A 104 -2.29 0.03 3.21
C VAL A 104 -0.85 -0.40 2.89
N THR A 105 0.07 0.56 2.79
CA THR A 105 1.49 0.27 2.52
C THR A 105 2.12 -0.54 3.65
N THR A 106 1.76 -0.24 4.90
CA THR A 106 2.25 -0.99 6.08
C THR A 106 1.68 -2.40 6.11
N CYS A 107 0.38 -2.58 5.85
CA CYS A 107 -0.22 -3.91 5.79
C CYS A 107 0.40 -4.79 4.68
N LEU A 108 0.68 -4.21 3.51
CA LEU A 108 1.35 -4.91 2.40
C LEU A 108 2.75 -5.37 2.81
N GLU A 109 3.54 -4.50 3.43
CA GLU A 109 4.89 -4.81 3.89
C GLU A 109 4.89 -5.90 4.96
N GLN A 110 4.03 -5.78 5.98
CA GLN A 110 3.88 -6.79 7.04
C GLN A 110 3.45 -8.15 6.49
N ALA A 111 2.47 -8.17 5.57
CA ALA A 111 1.97 -9.41 4.99
C ALA A 111 3.05 -10.10 4.13
N LEU A 112 3.82 -9.33 3.35
CA LEU A 112 4.96 -9.85 2.60
C LEU A 112 6.07 -10.36 3.52
N GLY A 113 6.38 -9.64 4.61
CA GLY A 113 7.39 -10.05 5.59
C GLY A 113 7.00 -11.30 6.40
N GLY A 114 5.71 -11.64 6.45
CA GLY A 114 5.20 -12.83 7.15
C GLY A 114 5.31 -14.14 6.35
N ILE A 115 5.68 -14.09 5.07
CA ILE A 115 5.84 -15.29 4.23
C ILE A 115 7.23 -15.89 4.46
N HIS A 116 7.30 -17.20 4.71
CA HIS A 116 8.56 -17.91 4.90
C HIS A 116 9.14 -18.39 3.57
N TYR A 117 9.72 -17.48 2.79
CA TYR A 117 10.24 -17.76 1.43
C TYR A 117 11.26 -18.90 1.36
N GLU A 118 12.09 -19.09 2.40
CA GLU A 118 13.06 -20.19 2.45
C GLU A 118 12.44 -21.58 2.59
N ARG A 119 11.13 -21.64 2.88
CA ARG A 119 10.34 -22.87 2.96
C ARG A 119 9.43 -23.07 1.75
N LEU A 120 9.54 -22.20 0.74
CA LEU A 120 8.81 -22.30 -0.51
C LEU A 120 9.76 -22.71 -1.63
N ASP A 121 9.30 -23.62 -2.49
CA ASP A 121 10.03 -24.02 -3.71
C ASP A 121 9.79 -22.97 -4.81
N ILE A 122 10.31 -21.76 -4.58
CA ILE A 122 10.31 -20.63 -5.52
C ILE A 122 11.75 -20.27 -5.88
N SER A 123 11.93 -19.73 -7.07
CA SER A 123 13.24 -19.36 -7.62
C SER A 123 13.89 -18.23 -6.83
N ASP A 124 15.23 -18.24 -6.78
CA ASP A 124 15.99 -17.16 -6.13
C ASP A 124 15.76 -15.80 -6.81
N GLU A 125 15.53 -15.79 -8.13
CA GLU A 125 15.15 -14.57 -8.88
C GLU A 125 13.84 -13.95 -8.34
N VAL A 126 12.83 -14.79 -8.08
CA VAL A 126 11.56 -14.35 -7.50
C VAL A 126 11.75 -13.87 -6.06
N LYS A 127 12.56 -14.56 -5.25
CA LYS A 127 12.87 -14.11 -3.88
C LYS A 127 13.52 -12.72 -3.89
N GLU A 128 14.54 -12.51 -4.72
CA GLU A 128 15.22 -11.22 -4.87
C GLU A 128 14.25 -10.11 -5.33
N GLN A 129 13.34 -10.43 -6.26
CA GLN A 129 12.32 -9.49 -6.72
C GLN A 129 11.39 -9.07 -5.57
N VAL A 130 10.96 -10.01 -4.73
CA VAL A 130 10.08 -9.75 -3.60
C VAL A 130 10.80 -8.92 -2.53
N GLU A 131 12.06 -9.24 -2.22
CA GLU A 131 12.90 -8.44 -1.31
C GLU A 131 13.07 -7.01 -1.80
N LEU A 132 13.25 -6.82 -3.10
CA LEU A 132 13.32 -5.49 -3.71
C LEU A 132 12.01 -4.72 -3.51
N VAL A 133 10.85 -5.37 -3.69
CA VAL A 133 9.53 -4.77 -3.47
C VAL A 133 9.35 -4.37 -2.00
N GLN A 134 9.66 -5.27 -1.05
CA GLN A 134 9.61 -4.98 0.40
C GLN A 134 10.51 -3.79 0.77
N SER A 135 11.76 -3.80 0.30
CA SER A 135 12.72 -2.72 0.51
C SER A 135 12.22 -1.36 -0.03
N GLN A 136 11.44 -1.37 -1.11
CA GLN A 136 10.81 -0.17 -1.64
C GLN A 136 9.62 0.31 -0.78
N PHE A 137 8.85 -0.58 -0.16
CA PHE A 137 7.80 -0.21 0.79
C PHE A 137 8.39 0.39 2.08
N ILE A 138 9.42 -0.22 2.65
CA ILE A 138 10.13 0.31 3.82
C ILE A 138 10.64 1.74 3.54
N ARG A 139 11.26 1.96 2.37
CA ARG A 139 11.72 3.31 1.96
C ARG A 139 10.59 4.30 1.72
N ALA A 140 9.40 3.84 1.34
CA ALA A 140 8.24 4.70 1.13
C ALA A 140 7.63 5.17 2.47
N LYS A 141 7.69 4.33 3.52
CA LYS A 141 7.24 4.66 4.89
C LYS A 141 8.05 5.81 5.52
N GLY A 142 9.35 5.90 5.19
CA GLY A 142 10.24 6.97 5.68
C GLY A 142 10.09 8.32 4.98
N ARG A 143 9.15 8.47 4.03
CA ARG A 143 8.88 9.73 3.31
C ARG A 143 7.49 10.27 3.67
N VAL A 144 7.32 10.69 4.92
CA VAL A 144 6.59 11.95 5.13
C VAL A 144 7.58 12.99 4.61
N ASP A 145 7.29 13.60 3.47
CA ASP A 145 8.17 14.61 2.89
C ASP A 145 8.40 15.66 3.99
N ALA A 146 9.63 15.77 4.51
CA ALA A 146 9.97 16.75 5.56
C ALA A 146 9.44 18.17 5.24
N PRO A 147 9.42 18.62 3.96
CA PRO A 147 8.77 19.88 3.59
C PRO A 147 7.26 19.94 3.84
N ASP A 148 6.52 18.84 3.71
CA ASP A 148 5.07 18.80 3.95
C ASP A 148 4.77 18.83 5.46
N LEU A 149 5.64 18.23 6.29
CA LEU A 149 5.55 18.32 7.74
C LEU A 149 5.91 19.74 8.22
N GLU A 150 7.00 20.31 7.72
CA GLU A 150 7.39 21.71 8.01
C GLU A 150 6.28 22.69 7.58
N LEU A 151 5.70 22.51 6.39
CA LEU A 151 4.59 23.34 5.92
C LEU A 151 3.33 23.18 6.78
N TYR A 152 3.02 21.96 7.21
CA TYR A 152 1.90 21.69 8.11
C TYR A 152 2.13 22.34 9.49
N GLU A 153 3.33 22.22 10.05
CA GLU A 153 3.72 22.87 11.31
C GLU A 153 3.66 24.40 11.20
N ASP A 154 4.15 24.97 10.10
CA ASP A 154 4.10 26.41 9.82
C ASP A 154 2.65 26.92 9.72
N LEU A 155 1.79 26.20 8.99
CA LEU A 155 0.38 26.55 8.86
C LEU A 155 -0.36 26.45 10.21
N MET A 156 -0.07 25.42 10.99
CA MET A 156 -0.68 25.21 12.30
C MET A 156 -0.20 26.25 13.32
N PHE A 157 1.08 26.63 13.27
CA PHE A 157 1.64 27.74 14.04
C PHE A 157 0.96 29.07 13.71
N LEU A 158 0.78 29.39 12.42
CA LEU A 158 0.09 30.61 11.98
C LEU A 158 -1.39 30.63 12.39
N TYR A 159 -2.08 29.49 12.28
CA TYR A 159 -3.47 29.35 12.69
C TYR A 159 -3.66 29.58 14.19
N ASN A 160 -2.82 28.97 15.03
CA ASN A 160 -2.90 29.10 16.49
C ASN A 160 -2.48 30.49 16.98
N LYS A 161 -1.54 31.16 16.29
CA LYS A 161 -1.12 32.53 16.61
C LYS A 161 -2.25 33.56 16.48
N ASN A 162 -3.25 33.30 15.64
CA ASN A 162 -4.43 34.18 15.49
C ASN A 162 -5.51 33.97 16.58
N ASN A 163 -5.47 32.84 17.30
CA ASN A 163 -6.44 32.56 18.38
C ASN A 163 -6.02 33.14 19.74
N ASP A 164 -4.76 33.55 19.91
CA ASP A 164 -4.26 34.21 21.13
C ASP A 164 -4.46 35.75 21.11
N ALA A 165 -5.05 36.31 20.04
CA ALA A 165 -5.25 37.75 19.87
C ALA A 165 -6.65 38.24 20.28
N SER A 166 -7.30 37.59 21.27
CA SER A 166 -8.51 38.14 21.88
C SER A 166 -8.53 38.00 23.40
N ALA A 167 -7.86 38.94 24.07
CA ALA A 167 -8.36 39.56 25.28
C ALA A 167 -7.59 40.87 25.49
N ASP A 168 -8.07 41.96 24.90
CA ASP A 168 -7.76 43.31 25.39
C ASP A 168 -8.62 43.55 26.64
N PRO A 169 -8.06 43.61 27.86
CA PRO A 169 -8.83 43.96 29.05
C PRO A 169 -8.78 45.48 29.20
N ALA A 170 -9.64 46.18 28.47
CA ALA A 170 -9.87 47.59 28.68
C ALA A 170 -11.37 47.94 28.53
N VAL A 171 -12.17 47.60 29.56
CA VAL A 171 -13.19 48.47 30.19
C VAL A 171 -13.36 48.03 31.65
#